data_AF-A0AAF0PVI8-F1
#
_entry.id   AF-A0AAF0PVI8-F1
#
_cell.length_a   1.000
_cell.length_b   1.000
_cell.length_c   1.000
_cell.angle_alpha   90.00
_cell.angle_beta   90.00
_cell.angle_gamma   90.00
#
_symmetry.space_group_name_H-M   'P 1'
#
loop_
_entity.id
_entity.type
_entity.pdbx_description
1 polymer ?
#
loop_
_entity_poly.entity_id
_entity_poly.type
_entity_poly.pdbx_seq_one_letter_code
_entity_poly.pdbx_strand_id
1 'polypeptide(L)'
;MSLEISWVVDKHKVVNTSSRALLMAVLLLTYEEDLWTEIAKFLDGRSLVMLASTSKWFHRIIMEDIIWKHACLRDLQVPDPGKVAFKWINLYAAAFNGCHSYKFRQQDKHIDWMRIGAFSFDSQNALLTENLIPPLKVLKEKTTEKMLESNGCCVVRNVKSGIWIADLQLVRCPVCDLNTCDGTMQVLDARHIELFLSEGYQDGSWDYELLGSHNEKKQANGASAGIFDIKHLKDRSTSAVLDLKSWVGKPNDWQPKAMITSYAVAVNTNLQENEGLHVKFHVMKSGKNGEIVSIRMSEQLQ
;
A
#
# COMPACT_ATOMS: atom_id res chain seq x y z
N MET A 1 8.30 -68.34 -64.08
CA MET A 1 9.39 -68.28 -63.09
C MET A 1 8.81 -67.64 -61.84
N SER A 2 8.81 -68.40 -60.75
CA SER A 2 8.19 -68.18 -59.44
C SER A 2 8.83 -67.03 -58.67
N LEU A 3 8.10 -66.43 -57.71
CA LEU A 3 8.48 -66.32 -56.28
C LEU A 3 7.49 -65.44 -55.47
N GLU A 4 6.91 -66.01 -54.41
CA GLU A 4 6.46 -65.33 -53.18
C GLU A 4 7.67 -64.74 -52.43
N ILE A 5 7.52 -63.66 -51.61
CA ILE A 5 8.05 -63.53 -50.22
C ILE A 5 7.24 -62.46 -49.43
N SER A 6 7.09 -62.74 -48.13
CA SER A 6 6.41 -62.04 -47.03
C SER A 6 7.14 -60.87 -46.34
N TRP A 7 6.35 -60.15 -45.53
CA TRP A 7 6.59 -59.17 -44.45
C TRP A 7 7.91 -59.18 -43.64
N VAL A 8 8.33 -57.97 -43.19
CA VAL A 8 8.94 -57.75 -41.86
C VAL A 8 8.26 -56.57 -41.17
N VAL A 9 7.64 -56.86 -40.02
CA VAL A 9 7.20 -55.89 -39.02
C VAL A 9 8.42 -55.48 -38.22
N ASP A 10 8.69 -54.17 -38.07
CA ASP A 10 9.60 -53.70 -37.02
C ASP A 10 8.80 -53.06 -35.88
N LYS A 11 8.95 -53.68 -34.71
CA LYS A 11 8.34 -53.29 -33.45
C LYS A 11 9.18 -52.19 -32.80
N HIS A 12 8.53 -51.36 -31.99
CA HIS A 12 9.10 -50.36 -31.09
C HIS A 12 9.37 -48.97 -31.68
N LYS A 13 8.36 -48.11 -31.59
CA LYS A 13 8.52 -46.72 -31.11
C LYS A 13 7.19 -46.19 -30.55
N VAL A 14 6.69 -46.86 -29.51
CA VAL A 14 5.91 -46.14 -28.49
C VAL A 14 6.92 -45.33 -27.71
N VAL A 15 7.26 -44.14 -28.20
CA VAL A 15 8.01 -43.17 -27.40
C VAL A 15 7.07 -42.75 -26.29
N ASN A 16 7.28 -43.38 -25.14
CA ASN A 16 6.51 -43.26 -23.94
C ASN A 16 6.47 -41.78 -23.52
N THR A 17 5.35 -41.09 -23.76
CA THR A 17 5.05 -39.74 -23.27
C THR A 17 5.25 -39.67 -21.75
N SER A 18 5.03 -40.78 -21.05
CA SER A 18 5.35 -40.96 -19.63
C SER A 18 6.84 -40.83 -19.33
N SER A 19 7.75 -41.31 -20.18
CA SER A 19 9.20 -41.26 -19.91
C SER A 19 9.79 -39.87 -20.16
N ARG A 20 9.25 -39.08 -21.10
CA ARG A 20 9.64 -37.67 -21.26
C ARG A 20 9.13 -36.80 -20.10
N ALA A 21 7.90 -37.04 -19.64
CA ALA A 21 7.38 -36.39 -18.44
C ALA A 21 8.15 -36.80 -17.19
N LEU A 22 8.53 -38.07 -17.05
CA LEU A 22 9.40 -38.55 -15.96
C LEU A 22 10.78 -37.93 -16.03
N LEU A 23 11.37 -37.85 -17.24
CA LEU A 23 12.70 -37.27 -17.43
C LEU A 23 12.70 -35.76 -17.17
N MET A 24 11.65 -35.04 -17.59
CA MET A 24 11.44 -33.64 -17.23
C MET A 24 11.19 -33.46 -15.73
N ALA A 25 10.38 -34.32 -15.11
CA ALA A 25 10.16 -34.29 -13.67
C ALA A 25 11.47 -34.54 -12.90
N VAL A 26 12.28 -35.51 -13.33
CA VAL A 26 13.60 -35.79 -12.75
C VAL A 26 14.58 -34.64 -13.00
N LEU A 27 14.62 -34.06 -14.21
CA LEU A 27 15.48 -32.91 -14.53
C LEU A 27 15.11 -31.65 -13.73
N LEU A 28 13.82 -31.40 -13.51
CA LEU A 28 13.34 -30.28 -12.69
C LEU A 28 13.64 -30.51 -11.20
N LEU A 29 13.59 -31.76 -10.73
CA LEU A 29 13.93 -32.16 -9.36
C LEU A 29 15.44 -32.18 -9.08
N THR A 30 16.28 -32.22 -10.12
CA THR A 30 17.76 -32.17 -9.99
C THR A 30 18.34 -30.76 -9.99
N TYR A 31 17.53 -29.72 -10.22
CA TYR A 31 17.99 -28.35 -10.05
C TYR A 31 18.17 -28.05 -8.56
N GLU A 32 19.31 -27.46 -8.20
CA GLU A 32 19.63 -27.04 -6.84
C GLU A 32 18.47 -26.19 -6.28
N GLU A 33 18.09 -26.46 -5.04
CA GLU A 33 17.04 -25.75 -4.29
C GLU A 33 17.19 -24.22 -4.43
N ASP A 34 18.43 -23.76 -4.51
CA ASP A 34 18.83 -22.37 -4.74
C ASP A 34 18.27 -21.77 -6.04
N LEU A 35 18.31 -22.49 -7.18
CA LEU A 35 17.83 -21.93 -8.45
C LEU A 35 16.32 -21.72 -8.44
N TRP A 36 15.57 -22.67 -7.90
CA TRP A 36 14.12 -22.54 -7.82
C TRP A 36 13.69 -21.47 -6.85
N THR A 37 14.42 -21.28 -5.76
CA THR A 37 14.26 -20.13 -4.86
C THR A 37 14.49 -18.82 -5.61
N GLU A 38 15.54 -18.71 -6.44
CA GLU A 38 15.77 -17.52 -7.27
C GLU A 38 14.66 -17.29 -8.30
N ILE A 39 14.20 -18.33 -9.01
CA ILE A 39 13.08 -18.22 -9.97
C ILE A 39 11.81 -17.76 -9.26
N ALA A 40 11.52 -18.32 -8.08
CA ALA A 40 10.31 -18.00 -7.32
C ALA A 40 10.24 -16.53 -6.93
N LYS A 41 11.37 -15.86 -6.65
CA LYS A 41 11.40 -14.42 -6.34
C LYS A 41 10.87 -13.53 -7.47
N PHE A 42 10.74 -14.04 -8.69
CA PHE A 42 10.19 -13.32 -9.86
C PHE A 42 8.72 -13.67 -10.17
N LEU A 43 8.12 -14.61 -9.44
CA LEU A 43 6.71 -14.95 -9.60
C LEU A 43 5.81 -14.04 -8.77
N ASP A 44 4.64 -13.68 -9.28
CA ASP A 44 3.58 -13.02 -8.51
C ASP A 44 2.97 -13.98 -7.48
N GLY A 45 2.27 -13.44 -6.47
CA GLY A 45 1.68 -14.23 -5.40
C GLY A 45 0.73 -15.33 -5.88
N ARG A 46 -0.05 -15.11 -6.95
CA ARG A 46 -0.94 -16.14 -7.49
C ARG A 46 -0.12 -17.25 -8.13
N SER A 47 0.89 -16.91 -8.93
CA SER A 47 1.80 -17.85 -9.56
C SER A 47 2.59 -18.68 -8.53
N LEU A 48 3.02 -18.07 -7.42
CA LEU A 48 3.65 -18.77 -6.30
C LEU A 48 2.72 -19.82 -5.68
N VAL A 49 1.47 -19.44 -5.35
CA VAL A 49 0.50 -20.38 -4.78
C VAL A 49 0.18 -21.51 -5.75
N MET A 50 0.02 -21.21 -7.04
CA MET A 50 -0.19 -22.23 -8.07
C MET A 50 0.98 -23.20 -8.14
N LEU A 51 2.23 -22.71 -8.15
CA LEU A 51 3.43 -23.56 -8.17
C LEU A 51 3.52 -24.43 -6.91
N ALA A 52 3.28 -23.86 -5.72
CA ALA A 52 3.26 -24.58 -4.45
C ALA A 52 2.22 -25.72 -4.43
N SER A 53 1.13 -25.59 -5.19
CA SER A 53 0.08 -26.61 -5.27
C SER A 53 0.43 -27.82 -6.15
N THR A 54 1.51 -27.73 -6.96
CA THR A 54 1.87 -28.78 -7.92
C THR A 54 2.55 -30.00 -7.28
N SER A 55 3.30 -29.81 -6.19
CA SER A 55 3.96 -30.92 -5.47
C SER A 55 4.39 -30.53 -4.06
N LYS A 56 4.61 -31.53 -3.19
CA LYS A 56 5.14 -31.31 -1.83
C LYS A 56 6.51 -30.65 -1.80
N TRP A 57 7.33 -30.90 -2.84
CA TRP A 57 8.67 -30.32 -2.94
C TRP A 57 8.60 -28.82 -3.23
N PHE A 58 7.80 -28.43 -4.24
CA PHE A 58 7.55 -27.01 -4.49
C PHE A 58 6.87 -26.32 -3.32
N HIS A 59 5.91 -26.97 -2.67
CA HIS A 59 5.30 -26.42 -1.47
C HIS A 59 6.34 -26.05 -0.40
N ARG A 60 7.31 -26.94 -0.14
CA ARG A 60 8.36 -26.69 0.85
C ARG A 60 9.19 -25.46 0.49
N ILE A 61 9.64 -25.36 -0.76
CA ILE A 61 10.47 -24.26 -1.25
C ILE A 61 9.68 -22.96 -1.23
N ILE A 62 8.50 -22.92 -1.88
CA ILE A 62 7.70 -21.69 -2.01
C ILE A 62 7.25 -21.13 -0.66
N MET A 63 7.07 -21.97 0.36
CA MET A 63 6.71 -21.52 1.70
C MET A 63 7.88 -20.93 2.50
N GLU A 64 9.08 -20.86 1.93
CA GLU A 64 10.18 -20.12 2.54
C GLU A 64 9.89 -18.63 2.62
N ASP A 65 10.11 -18.07 3.81
CA ASP A 65 9.77 -16.69 4.14
C ASP A 65 10.52 -15.67 3.25
N ILE A 66 11.72 -16.04 2.80
CA ILE A 66 12.54 -15.19 1.93
C ILE A 66 11.89 -14.97 0.55
N ILE A 67 11.17 -15.95 0.00
CA ILE A 67 10.49 -15.81 -1.30
C ILE A 67 9.37 -14.79 -1.17
N TRP A 68 8.56 -14.91 -0.11
CA TRP A 68 7.49 -13.97 0.16
C TRP A 68 7.99 -12.57 0.52
N LYS A 69 9.15 -12.46 1.16
CA LYS A 69 9.83 -11.17 1.35
C LYS A 69 10.11 -10.50 0.02
N HIS A 70 10.76 -11.20 -0.91
CA HIS A 70 11.10 -10.65 -2.23
C HIS A 70 9.84 -10.30 -3.04
N ALA A 71 8.84 -11.18 -3.06
CA ALA A 71 7.58 -10.92 -3.73
C ALA A 71 6.87 -9.68 -3.15
N CYS A 72 6.82 -9.56 -1.82
CA CYS A 72 6.19 -8.43 -1.14
C CYS A 72 6.89 -7.10 -1.46
N LEU A 73 8.21 -7.04 -1.30
CA LEU A 73 8.99 -5.82 -1.57
C LEU A 73 8.92 -5.40 -3.05
N ARG A 74 8.98 -6.36 -3.97
CA ARG A 74 8.87 -6.11 -5.42
C ARG A 74 7.48 -5.59 -5.79
N ASP A 75 6.42 -6.26 -5.35
CA ASP A 75 5.05 -5.94 -5.74
C ASP A 75 4.58 -4.61 -5.09
N LEU A 76 5.11 -4.29 -3.91
CA LEU A 76 4.88 -3.00 -3.24
C LEU A 76 5.84 -1.89 -3.68
N GLN A 77 6.93 -2.22 -4.38
CA GLN A 77 7.98 -1.30 -4.85
C GLN A 77 8.63 -0.48 -3.71
N VAL A 78 8.91 -1.12 -2.57
CA VAL A 78 9.47 -0.50 -1.36
C VAL A 78 10.83 -1.11 -0.98
N PRO A 79 11.70 -0.36 -0.28
CA PRO A 79 12.95 -0.90 0.23
C PRO A 79 12.71 -1.95 1.32
N ASP A 80 13.74 -2.74 1.61
CA ASP A 80 13.72 -3.71 2.71
C ASP A 80 13.66 -2.97 4.07
N PRO A 81 12.59 -3.17 4.88
CA PRO A 81 12.45 -2.52 6.18
C PRO A 81 13.33 -3.17 7.28
N GLY A 82 14.07 -4.24 6.95
CA GLY A 82 14.84 -5.01 7.91
C GLY A 82 13.98 -6.04 8.64
N LYS A 83 13.81 -5.87 9.95
CA LYS A 83 13.07 -6.84 10.78
C LYS A 83 11.57 -6.51 10.77
N VAL A 84 10.77 -7.55 10.56
CA VAL A 84 9.31 -7.52 10.68
C VAL A 84 8.85 -8.48 11.78
N ALA A 85 7.71 -8.20 12.40
CA ALA A 85 7.13 -8.99 13.50
C ALA A 85 6.35 -10.23 13.00
N PHE A 86 5.92 -10.23 11.74
CA PHE A 86 5.11 -11.29 11.15
C PHE A 86 5.82 -11.93 9.95
N LYS A 87 5.43 -13.18 9.64
CA LYS A 87 5.91 -13.87 8.43
C LYS A 87 5.53 -13.09 7.17
N TRP A 88 6.42 -13.05 6.19
CA TRP A 88 6.22 -12.30 4.96
C TRP A 88 5.04 -12.79 4.13
N ILE A 89 4.72 -14.09 4.15
CA ILE A 89 3.52 -14.61 3.49
C ILE A 89 2.24 -13.99 4.05
N ASN A 90 2.18 -13.77 5.36
CA ASN A 90 1.02 -13.15 6.01
C ASN A 90 0.95 -11.65 5.70
N LEU A 91 2.10 -10.97 5.66
CA LEU A 91 2.18 -9.56 5.27
C LEU A 91 1.77 -9.35 3.81
N TYR A 92 2.25 -10.22 2.92
CA TYR A 92 1.84 -10.24 1.52
C TYR A 92 0.33 -10.43 1.42
N ALA A 93 -0.21 -11.48 2.05
CA ALA A 93 -1.65 -11.72 2.03
C ALA A 93 -2.45 -10.51 2.54
N ALA A 94 -2.07 -9.92 3.67
CA ALA A 94 -2.77 -8.76 4.23
C ALA A 94 -2.68 -7.49 3.35
N ALA A 95 -1.57 -7.29 2.65
CA ALA A 95 -1.40 -6.16 1.74
C ALA A 95 -2.31 -6.24 0.50
N PHE A 96 -2.70 -7.45 0.08
CA PHE A 96 -3.42 -7.70 -1.17
C PHE A 96 -4.83 -8.32 -1.01
N ASN A 97 -5.23 -8.77 0.19
CA ASN A 97 -6.54 -9.41 0.43
C ASN A 97 -7.70 -8.44 0.72
N GLY A 98 -7.45 -7.13 0.78
CA GLY A 98 -8.48 -6.12 1.04
C GLY A 98 -8.68 -5.73 2.51
N CYS A 99 -7.96 -6.35 3.47
CA CYS A 99 -8.01 -5.97 4.91
C CYS A 99 -7.55 -4.53 5.17
N HIS A 100 -6.83 -3.96 4.22
CA HIS A 100 -6.42 -2.56 4.20
C HIS A 100 -7.51 -1.64 3.63
N SER A 101 -8.61 -2.09 3.03
CA SER A 101 -9.57 -1.13 2.48
C SER A 101 -10.36 -0.44 3.61
N TYR A 102 -10.76 0.81 3.42
CA TYR A 102 -11.65 1.51 4.35
C TYR A 102 -12.97 0.75 4.58
N LYS A 103 -13.42 -0.01 3.56
CA LYS A 103 -14.61 -0.87 3.64
C LYS A 103 -14.51 -1.94 4.74
N PHE A 104 -13.31 -2.33 5.17
CA PHE A 104 -13.11 -3.36 6.19
C PHE A 104 -13.88 -3.07 7.50
N ARG A 105 -14.14 -1.80 7.82
CA ARG A 105 -14.91 -1.40 9.02
C ARG A 105 -15.97 -0.33 8.77
N GLN A 106 -15.93 0.36 7.64
CA GLN A 106 -16.74 1.56 7.39
C GLN A 106 -17.46 1.47 6.04
N GLN A 107 -18.08 0.32 5.76
CA GLN A 107 -18.73 0.03 4.49
C GLN A 107 -19.87 1.02 4.17
N ASP A 108 -20.67 1.41 5.16
CA ASP A 108 -21.87 2.24 4.95
C ASP A 108 -21.54 3.68 4.50
N LYS A 109 -20.34 4.17 4.83
CA LYS A 109 -19.90 5.54 4.50
C LYS A 109 -19.04 5.60 3.25
N HIS A 110 -18.59 4.46 2.74
CA HIS A 110 -17.66 4.41 1.62
C HIS A 110 -18.38 4.65 0.29
N ILE A 111 -17.87 5.60 -0.51
CA ILE A 111 -18.34 5.85 -1.88
C ILE A 111 -17.40 5.14 -2.85
N ASP A 112 -16.13 5.56 -2.89
CA ASP A 112 -15.13 5.03 -3.82
C ASP A 112 -13.73 5.06 -3.20
N TRP A 113 -12.77 4.38 -3.81
CA TRP A 113 -11.38 4.34 -3.35
C TRP A 113 -10.38 4.10 -4.46
N MET A 114 -9.13 4.46 -4.19
CA MET A 114 -7.99 4.19 -5.04
C MET A 114 -6.80 3.74 -4.17
N ARG A 115 -6.21 2.59 -4.48
CA ARG A 115 -4.90 2.23 -3.95
C ARG A 115 -3.87 3.18 -4.54
N ILE A 116 -3.16 3.92 -3.70
CA ILE A 116 -2.07 4.78 -4.16
C ILE A 116 -0.79 3.93 -4.32
N GLY A 117 -0.48 3.11 -3.32
CA GLY A 117 0.70 2.24 -3.33
C GLY A 117 1.24 2.00 -1.93
N ALA A 118 2.54 1.78 -1.83
CA ALA A 118 3.25 1.69 -0.56
C ALA A 118 4.49 2.60 -0.54
N PHE A 119 4.85 3.04 0.66
CA PHE A 119 6.05 3.80 0.94
C PHE A 119 6.63 3.33 2.27
N SER A 120 7.78 3.87 2.68
CA SER A 120 8.46 3.48 3.92
C SER A 120 8.72 4.67 4.83
N PHE A 121 8.69 4.41 6.13
CA PHE A 121 9.28 5.28 7.14
C PHE A 121 10.57 4.65 7.67
N ASP A 122 11.67 5.37 7.51
CA ASP A 122 12.97 5.07 8.10
C ASP A 122 13.15 5.79 9.44
N SER A 123 12.44 6.90 9.64
CA SER A 123 12.45 7.67 10.87
C SER A 123 11.14 7.52 11.63
N GLN A 124 11.17 7.84 12.93
CA GLN A 124 9.98 7.88 13.76
C GLN A 124 9.19 9.18 13.66
N ASN A 125 9.50 10.04 12.67
CA ASN A 125 8.90 11.36 12.55
C ASN A 125 8.29 11.55 11.15
N ALA A 126 6.98 11.78 11.11
CA ALA A 126 6.24 12.10 9.89
C ALA A 126 5.87 13.58 9.86
N LEU A 127 5.97 14.21 8.69
CA LEU A 127 5.33 15.49 8.41
C LEU A 127 4.01 15.23 7.70
N LEU A 128 2.93 15.75 8.28
CA LEU A 128 1.59 15.78 7.69
C LEU A 128 1.31 17.21 7.24
N THR A 129 0.79 17.40 6.04
CA THR A 129 0.50 18.74 5.51
C THR A 129 -0.61 18.71 4.48
N GLU A 130 -1.51 19.66 4.55
CA GLU A 130 -2.49 19.93 3.47
C GLU A 130 -1.92 20.86 2.39
N ASN A 131 -0.78 21.50 2.67
CA ASN A 131 -0.08 22.36 1.74
C ASN A 131 1.18 21.66 1.19
N LEU A 132 1.16 21.37 -0.11
CA LEU A 132 2.25 20.70 -0.83
C LEU A 132 3.21 21.68 -1.52
N ILE A 133 3.07 22.99 -1.30
CA ILE A 133 3.90 24.02 -1.92
C ILE A 133 5.24 24.15 -1.18
N PRO A 134 6.40 24.02 -1.87
CA PRO A 134 7.70 24.22 -1.25
C PRO A 134 7.98 25.68 -0.84
N PRO A 135 8.87 25.91 0.15
CA PRO A 135 9.52 24.90 0.98
C PRO A 135 8.59 24.41 2.09
N LEU A 136 8.53 23.09 2.29
CA LEU A 136 7.86 22.51 3.46
C LEU A 136 8.63 22.91 4.72
N LYS A 137 8.04 23.77 5.55
CA LYS A 137 8.67 24.26 6.78
C LYS A 137 8.30 23.35 7.95
N VAL A 138 9.29 22.64 8.48
CA VAL A 138 9.17 22.01 9.80
C VAL A 138 9.35 23.10 10.86
N LEU A 139 8.24 23.65 11.35
CA LEU A 139 8.26 24.67 12.41
C LEU A 139 8.71 24.00 13.72
N LYS A 140 9.80 24.50 14.32
CA LYS A 140 10.46 23.86 15.46
C LYS A 140 9.81 24.13 16.83
N GLU A 141 8.87 25.08 16.94
CA GLU A 141 8.56 25.71 18.25
C GLU A 141 7.07 25.99 18.53
N LYS A 142 6.15 25.12 18.10
CA LYS A 142 4.73 25.19 18.49
C LYS A 142 4.21 23.83 18.92
N THR A 143 3.19 23.80 19.78
CA THR A 143 2.41 22.58 20.04
C THR A 143 1.78 22.09 18.74
N THR A 144 1.56 20.78 18.61
CA THR A 144 0.97 20.15 17.40
C THR A 144 -0.33 20.84 16.98
N GLU A 145 -1.21 21.13 17.93
CA GLU A 145 -2.48 21.84 17.70
C GLU A 145 -2.24 23.23 17.10
N LYS A 146 -1.33 24.02 17.67
CA LYS A 146 -1.01 25.37 17.17
C LYS A 146 -0.36 25.34 15.79
N MET A 147 0.37 24.27 15.44
CA MET A 147 0.92 24.12 14.09
C MET A 147 -0.20 23.85 13.08
N LEU A 148 -1.11 22.93 13.40
CA LEU A 148 -2.28 22.60 12.59
C LEU A 148 -3.17 23.81 12.37
N GLU A 149 -3.55 24.49 13.45
CA GLU A 149 -4.43 25.67 13.40
C GLU A 149 -3.85 26.84 12.57
N SER A 150 -2.53 26.94 12.45
CA SER A 150 -1.89 28.08 11.78
C SER A 150 -1.36 27.82 10.37
N ASN A 151 -1.09 26.56 10.00
CA ASN A 151 -0.45 26.24 8.71
C ASN A 151 -0.99 24.98 8.04
N GLY A 152 -1.99 24.30 8.61
CA GLY A 152 -2.49 23.03 8.04
C GLY A 152 -1.43 21.92 8.01
N CYS A 153 -0.43 21.97 8.89
CA CYS A 153 0.64 20.98 8.93
C CYS A 153 1.08 20.63 10.36
N CYS A 154 1.58 19.41 10.55
CA CYS A 154 2.13 18.98 11.83
C CYS A 154 3.22 17.93 11.70
N VAL A 155 4.04 17.84 12.75
CA VAL A 155 4.99 16.74 12.91
C VAL A 155 4.42 15.73 13.89
N VAL A 156 4.29 14.50 13.44
CA VAL A 156 3.89 13.36 14.24
C VAL A 156 5.14 12.57 14.60
N ARG A 157 5.28 12.23 15.89
CA ARG A 157 6.42 11.47 16.43
C ARG A 157 5.98 10.08 16.84
N ASN A 158 6.95 9.19 17.08
CA ASN A 158 6.72 7.80 17.44
C ASN A 158 5.98 7.02 16.35
N VAL A 159 6.24 7.35 15.09
CA VAL A 159 5.72 6.61 13.93
C VAL A 159 6.48 5.30 13.78
N LYS A 160 5.74 4.20 13.59
CA LYS A 160 6.33 2.89 13.38
C LYS A 160 7.13 2.87 12.08
N SER A 161 8.42 2.55 12.17
CA SER A 161 9.28 2.37 10.99
C SER A 161 8.88 1.13 10.20
N GLY A 162 9.07 1.15 8.89
CA GLY A 162 8.78 0.03 8.00
C GLY A 162 7.86 0.41 6.85
N ILE A 163 7.16 -0.58 6.31
CA ILE A 163 6.32 -0.43 5.11
C ILE A 163 4.93 0.06 5.49
N TRP A 164 4.45 1.07 4.77
CA TRP A 164 3.14 1.67 4.90
C TRP A 164 2.36 1.58 3.59
N ILE A 165 1.11 1.19 3.67
CA ILE A 165 0.17 1.16 2.54
C ILE A 165 -0.66 2.44 2.58
N ALA A 166 -0.74 3.12 1.44
CA ALA A 166 -1.49 4.35 1.27
C ALA A 166 -2.67 4.15 0.32
N ASP A 167 -3.83 4.61 0.75
CA ASP A 167 -5.06 4.61 -0.03
C ASP A 167 -5.71 5.99 0.01
N LEU A 168 -6.36 6.35 -1.09
CA LEU A 168 -7.29 7.47 -1.15
C LEU A 168 -8.71 6.93 -1.05
N GLN A 169 -9.51 7.52 -0.16
CA GLN A 169 -10.90 7.14 0.05
C GLN A 169 -11.80 8.34 -0.21
N LEU A 170 -12.92 8.07 -0.85
CA LEU A 170 -14.03 8.99 -1.00
C LEU A 170 -15.18 8.49 -0.14
N VAL A 171 -15.60 9.29 0.83
CA VAL A 171 -16.57 8.87 1.85
C VAL A 171 -17.66 9.91 2.03
N ARG A 172 -18.84 9.46 2.47
CA ARG A 172 -19.95 10.34 2.85
C ARG A 172 -19.59 11.14 4.10
N CYS A 173 -20.09 12.37 4.20
CA CYS A 173 -19.87 13.21 5.37
C CYS A 173 -20.33 12.49 6.66
N PRO A 174 -19.46 12.37 7.68
CA PRO A 174 -19.78 11.65 8.91
C PRO A 174 -20.67 12.44 9.88
N VAL A 175 -20.87 13.75 9.66
CA VAL A 175 -21.63 14.64 10.56
C VAL A 175 -23.14 14.60 10.26
N CYS A 176 -23.48 14.51 8.98
CA CYS A 176 -24.85 14.45 8.49
C CYS A 176 -25.07 13.06 7.88
N ASP A 177 -25.41 12.07 8.71
CA ASP A 177 -25.87 10.72 8.26
C ASP A 177 -27.23 10.79 7.51
N LEU A 178 -27.55 11.95 6.94
CA LEU A 178 -28.74 12.25 6.16
C LEU A 178 -28.44 11.94 4.70
N ASN A 179 -29.29 11.15 4.06
CA ASN A 179 -29.22 10.85 2.62
C ASN A 179 -29.33 12.09 1.70
N THR A 180 -29.56 13.26 2.28
CA THR A 180 -29.67 14.57 1.61
C THR A 180 -28.41 15.43 1.78
N CYS A 181 -27.37 14.93 2.45
CA CYS A 181 -26.12 15.64 2.61
C CYS A 181 -25.19 15.31 1.44
N ASP A 182 -25.04 16.25 0.51
CA ASP A 182 -24.15 16.10 -0.66
C ASP A 182 -22.65 16.16 -0.29
N GLY A 183 -22.33 16.38 1.00
CA GLY A 183 -20.98 16.51 1.50
C GLY A 183 -20.17 15.23 1.28
N THR A 184 -19.31 15.24 0.28
CA THR A 184 -18.32 14.20 0.03
C THR A 184 -17.00 14.60 0.70
N MET A 185 -16.33 13.66 1.37
CA MET A 185 -15.07 13.86 2.07
C MET A 185 -13.97 13.03 1.41
N GLN A 186 -12.83 13.67 1.16
CA GLN A 186 -11.60 13.00 0.73
C GLN A 186 -10.81 12.54 1.96
N VAL A 187 -10.28 11.33 1.94
CA VAL A 187 -9.44 10.81 3.02
C VAL A 187 -8.18 10.17 2.47
N LEU A 188 -7.01 10.68 2.86
CA LEU A 188 -5.73 10.01 2.70
C LEU A 188 -5.48 9.13 3.93
N ASP A 189 -5.49 7.82 3.72
CA ASP A 189 -5.21 6.82 4.74
C ASP A 189 -3.86 6.18 4.49
N ALA A 190 -2.95 6.25 5.47
CA ALA A 190 -1.71 5.49 5.49
C ALA A 190 -1.68 4.55 6.70
N ARG A 191 -1.33 3.28 6.47
CA ARG A 191 -1.35 2.23 7.51
C ARG A 191 -0.11 1.35 7.40
N HIS A 192 0.53 1.09 8.54
CA HIS A 192 1.65 0.18 8.60
C HIS A 192 1.21 -1.24 8.21
N ILE A 193 1.99 -1.96 7.40
CA ILE A 193 1.59 -3.27 6.85
C ILE A 193 1.26 -4.31 7.93
N GLU A 194 1.95 -4.26 9.08
CA GLU A 194 1.72 -5.18 10.19
C GLU A 194 0.42 -4.89 10.97
N LEU A 195 -0.18 -3.70 10.80
CA LEU A 195 -1.43 -3.32 11.46
C LEU A 195 -2.53 -4.35 11.17
N PHE A 196 -2.61 -4.82 9.93
CA PHE A 196 -3.66 -5.72 9.46
C PHE A 196 -3.62 -7.12 10.10
N LEU A 197 -2.50 -7.49 10.73
CA LEU A 197 -2.29 -8.75 11.42
C LEU A 197 -2.35 -8.60 12.95
N SER A 198 -2.53 -7.37 13.45
CA SER A 198 -2.59 -7.09 14.87
C SER A 198 -3.99 -7.34 15.42
N GLU A 199 -4.08 -8.08 16.52
CA GLU A 199 -5.37 -8.45 17.16
C GLU A 199 -6.24 -7.22 17.45
N GLY A 200 -5.66 -6.15 18.01
CA GLY A 200 -6.42 -4.94 18.33
C GLY A 200 -7.01 -4.19 17.12
N TYR A 201 -6.41 -4.38 15.94
CA TYR A 201 -6.95 -3.89 14.68
C TYR A 201 -7.88 -4.90 13.99
N GLN A 202 -7.90 -6.15 14.38
CA GLN A 202 -8.87 -7.11 13.87
C GLN A 202 -10.16 -7.07 14.68
N ASP A 203 -10.06 -6.94 16.01
CA ASP A 203 -11.19 -7.06 16.93
C ASP A 203 -12.04 -5.78 17.10
N GLY A 204 -11.47 -4.60 16.82
CA GLY A 204 -12.17 -3.32 16.94
C GLY A 204 -11.64 -2.42 18.05
N SER A 205 -10.69 -2.90 18.86
CA SER A 205 -10.27 -2.23 20.08
C SER A 205 -9.36 -1.02 19.86
N TRP A 206 -8.66 -0.95 18.72
CA TRP A 206 -7.87 0.23 18.33
C TRP A 206 -8.72 1.20 17.50
N ASP A 207 -8.71 2.46 17.91
CA ASP A 207 -9.44 3.56 17.28
C ASP A 207 -8.54 4.76 16.97
N TYR A 208 -9.02 5.64 16.11
CA TYR A 208 -8.34 6.87 15.73
C TYR A 208 -8.47 7.95 16.82
N GLU A 209 -7.35 8.59 17.13
CA GLU A 209 -7.24 9.77 17.98
C GLU A 209 -7.09 11.02 17.09
N LEU A 210 -7.88 12.06 17.37
CA LEU A 210 -7.76 13.36 16.70
C LEU A 210 -6.51 14.09 17.23
N LEU A 211 -5.59 14.44 16.32
CA LEU A 211 -4.44 15.30 16.63
C LEU A 211 -4.78 16.78 16.58
N GLY A 212 -5.74 17.15 15.73
CA GLY A 212 -6.21 18.51 15.56
C GLY A 212 -6.83 18.72 14.18
N SER A 213 -7.20 19.97 13.91
CA SER A 213 -7.87 20.36 12.68
C SER A 213 -7.45 21.73 12.20
N HIS A 214 -7.60 21.96 10.91
CA HIS A 214 -7.43 23.27 10.28
C HIS A 214 -8.70 23.65 9.52
N ASN A 215 -8.99 24.94 9.48
CA ASN A 215 -10.16 25.52 8.81
C ASN A 215 -9.68 26.55 7.80
N GLU A 216 -9.69 26.20 6.53
CA GLU A 216 -9.59 27.17 5.45
C GLU A 216 -10.99 27.72 5.20
N LYS A 217 -11.19 29.02 5.50
CA LYS A 217 -12.51 29.69 5.41
C LYS A 217 -12.69 30.46 4.11
N LYS A 218 -11.82 30.20 3.14
CA LYS A 218 -11.84 30.80 1.81
C LYS A 218 -11.88 29.69 0.79
N GLN A 219 -12.33 30.04 -0.41
CA GLN A 219 -12.30 29.15 -1.56
C GLN A 219 -10.94 28.45 -1.70
N ALA A 220 -10.96 27.13 -1.63
CA ALA A 220 -9.81 26.29 -1.87
C ALA A 220 -9.78 25.84 -3.33
N ASN A 221 -8.62 25.92 -3.98
CA ASN A 221 -8.45 25.44 -5.36
C ASN A 221 -8.39 23.91 -5.44
N GLY A 222 -8.05 23.24 -4.35
CA GLY A 222 -7.88 21.80 -4.29
C GLY A 222 -7.90 21.29 -2.86
N ALA A 223 -8.33 20.04 -2.69
CA ALA A 223 -8.14 19.24 -1.49
C ALA A 223 -6.83 18.46 -1.65
N SER A 224 -5.82 18.84 -0.88
CA SER A 224 -4.47 18.28 -0.91
C SER A 224 -4.12 17.70 0.46
N ALA A 225 -3.48 16.54 0.45
CA ALA A 225 -2.95 15.93 1.66
C ALA A 225 -1.63 15.23 1.35
N GLY A 226 -0.63 15.38 2.22
CA GLY A 226 0.67 14.76 2.07
C GLY A 226 1.24 14.24 3.38
N ILE A 227 1.92 13.10 3.29
CA ILE A 227 2.60 12.41 4.37
C ILE A 227 4.05 12.16 3.93
N PHE A 228 5.00 12.61 4.74
CA PHE A 228 6.42 12.54 4.42
C PHE A 228 7.22 11.99 5.59
N ASP A 229 8.20 11.13 5.33
CA ASP A 229 9.28 10.91 6.29
C ASP A 229 10.16 12.18 6.34
N ILE A 230 10.25 12.79 7.53
CA ILE A 230 10.98 14.04 7.73
C ILE A 230 12.47 13.91 7.36
N LYS A 231 13.05 12.72 7.57
CA LYS A 231 14.45 12.45 7.23
C LYS A 231 14.72 12.62 5.73
N HIS A 232 13.72 12.36 4.90
CA HIS A 232 13.83 12.31 3.44
C HIS A 232 13.18 13.51 2.74
N LEU A 233 12.74 14.54 3.47
CA LEU A 233 12.07 15.73 2.90
C LEU A 233 12.89 16.49 1.85
N LYS A 234 14.22 16.44 1.97
CA LYS A 234 15.15 17.13 1.06
C LYS A 234 15.72 16.19 -0.01
N ASP A 235 15.34 14.91 0.02
CA ASP A 235 15.86 13.93 -0.91
C ASP A 235 15.21 14.13 -2.28
N ARG A 236 15.99 13.85 -3.32
CA ARG A 236 15.51 13.88 -4.71
C ARG A 236 14.39 12.89 -4.96
N SER A 237 14.35 11.77 -4.22
CA SER A 237 13.26 10.79 -4.29
C SER A 237 11.93 11.40 -3.84
N THR A 238 11.93 12.38 -2.94
CA THR A 238 10.72 13.03 -2.39
C THR A 238 10.27 14.22 -3.23
N SER A 239 11.17 14.85 -3.99
CA SER A 239 10.86 16.07 -4.75
C SER A 239 9.76 15.88 -5.79
N ALA A 240 9.55 14.66 -6.30
CA ALA A 240 8.48 14.36 -7.25
C ALA A 240 7.08 14.64 -6.66
N VAL A 241 6.89 14.38 -5.37
CA VAL A 241 5.62 14.69 -4.67
C VAL A 241 5.36 16.20 -4.65
N LEU A 242 6.42 17.00 -4.53
CA LEU A 242 6.35 18.45 -4.43
C LEU A 242 6.31 19.18 -5.79
N ASP A 243 6.64 18.49 -6.88
CA ASP A 243 6.46 19.00 -8.24
C ASP A 243 5.02 18.80 -8.70
N LEU A 244 4.10 19.58 -8.11
CA LEU A 244 2.66 19.45 -8.34
C LEU A 244 2.31 19.46 -9.84
N LYS A 245 2.97 20.28 -10.64
CA LYS A 245 2.70 20.39 -12.09
C LYS A 245 2.91 19.09 -12.85
N SER A 246 3.72 18.17 -12.32
CA SER A 246 4.04 16.90 -12.97
C SER A 246 2.93 15.84 -12.83
N TRP A 247 2.06 15.95 -11.82
CA TRP A 247 1.13 14.86 -11.49
C TRP A 247 -0.29 15.32 -11.11
N VAL A 248 -0.50 16.55 -10.65
CA VAL A 248 -1.86 17.03 -10.32
C VAL A 248 -2.71 17.23 -11.58
N GLY A 249 -4.02 17.14 -11.40
CA GLY A 249 -4.97 17.39 -12.48
C GLY A 249 -4.85 18.82 -13.02
N LYS A 250 -5.20 19.00 -14.29
CA LYS A 250 -5.40 20.36 -14.85
C LYS A 250 -6.54 21.07 -14.10
N PRO A 251 -6.65 22.41 -14.11
CA PRO A 251 -7.63 23.14 -13.29
C PRO A 251 -9.10 22.68 -13.38
N ASN A 252 -9.52 22.06 -14.49
CA ASN A 252 -10.87 21.55 -14.69
C ASN A 252 -10.96 20.01 -14.63
N ASP A 253 -9.88 19.34 -14.23
CA ASP A 253 -9.85 17.91 -13.94
C ASP A 253 -10.12 17.71 -12.45
N TRP A 254 -11.35 17.32 -12.15
CA TRP A 254 -11.81 17.05 -10.78
C TRP A 254 -11.56 15.61 -10.33
N GLN A 255 -10.88 14.80 -11.15
CA GLN A 255 -10.52 13.46 -10.71
C GLN A 255 -9.37 13.54 -9.69
N PRO A 256 -9.44 12.77 -8.58
CA PRO A 256 -8.35 12.69 -7.65
C PRO A 256 -7.08 12.17 -8.31
N LYS A 257 -5.96 12.83 -8.03
CA LYS A 257 -4.62 12.36 -8.40
C LYS A 257 -3.84 12.03 -7.14
N ALA A 258 -2.87 11.15 -7.28
CA ALA A 258 -1.95 10.79 -6.22
C ALA A 258 -0.54 10.64 -6.76
N MET A 259 0.44 10.90 -5.89
CA MET A 259 1.85 10.66 -6.15
C MET A 259 2.44 9.94 -4.95
N ILE A 260 3.26 8.92 -5.22
CA ILE A 260 3.95 8.17 -4.18
C ILE A 260 5.41 7.97 -4.57
N THR A 261 6.27 8.04 -3.56
CA THR A 261 7.70 7.78 -3.67
C THR A 261 8.10 6.88 -2.50
N SER A 262 9.36 6.48 -2.44
CA SER A 262 9.82 5.55 -1.39
C SER A 262 9.58 6.05 0.03
N TYR A 263 9.46 7.37 0.26
CA TYR A 263 9.38 7.97 1.60
C TYR A 263 8.30 9.05 1.73
N ALA A 264 7.41 9.18 0.74
CA ALA A 264 6.34 10.16 0.77
C ALA A 264 5.15 9.73 -0.09
N VAL A 265 3.97 10.20 0.32
CA VAL A 265 2.74 10.05 -0.45
C VAL A 265 1.95 11.34 -0.38
N ALA A 266 1.30 11.72 -1.48
CA ALA A 266 0.34 12.80 -1.49
C ALA A 266 -0.82 12.54 -2.44
N VAL A 267 -1.91 13.26 -2.20
CA VAL A 267 -3.10 13.31 -3.03
C VAL A 267 -3.48 14.76 -3.30
N ASN A 268 -4.12 14.99 -4.43
CA ASN A 268 -4.75 16.26 -4.76
C ASN A 268 -6.00 16.03 -5.61
N THR A 269 -7.09 16.67 -5.22
CA THR A 269 -8.31 16.79 -6.03
C THR A 269 -8.60 18.26 -6.25
N ASN A 270 -8.66 18.70 -7.51
CA ASN A 270 -9.05 20.07 -7.80
C ASN A 270 -10.54 20.26 -7.49
N LEU A 271 -10.87 21.37 -6.87
CA LEU A 271 -12.22 21.65 -6.39
C LEU A 271 -12.93 22.67 -7.28
N GLN A 272 -14.25 22.56 -7.35
CA GLN A 272 -15.10 23.64 -7.84
C GLN A 272 -15.16 24.77 -6.82
N GLU A 273 -15.89 25.86 -7.14
CA GLU A 273 -16.15 26.93 -6.19
C GLU A 273 -16.75 26.38 -4.89
N ASN A 274 -16.20 26.82 -3.75
CA ASN A 274 -16.52 26.31 -2.41
C ASN A 274 -16.29 27.39 -1.35
N GLU A 275 -16.86 27.18 -0.17
CA GLU A 275 -16.72 28.10 0.97
C GLU A 275 -15.46 27.82 1.81
N GLY A 276 -14.75 26.75 1.48
CA GLY A 276 -13.48 26.37 2.09
C GLY A 276 -13.41 24.90 2.46
N LEU A 277 -12.41 24.57 3.27
CA LEU A 277 -12.11 23.20 3.69
C LEU A 277 -11.94 23.09 5.20
N HIS A 278 -12.54 22.05 5.76
CA HIS A 278 -12.24 21.57 7.09
C HIS A 278 -11.35 20.32 6.99
N VAL A 279 -10.12 20.44 7.48
CA VAL A 279 -9.13 19.36 7.45
C VAL A 279 -8.92 18.83 8.86
N LYS A 280 -8.95 17.51 9.03
CA LYS A 280 -8.66 16.83 10.30
C LYS A 280 -7.53 15.83 10.15
N PHE A 281 -6.72 15.75 11.19
CA PHE A 281 -5.55 14.90 11.27
C PHE A 281 -5.76 13.88 12.39
N HIS A 282 -5.73 12.59 12.05
CA HIS A 282 -5.93 11.52 13.02
C HIS A 282 -4.77 10.52 12.97
N VAL A 283 -4.55 9.84 14.09
CA VAL A 283 -3.60 8.75 14.20
C VAL A 283 -4.20 7.58 14.97
N MET A 284 -3.71 6.38 14.69
CA MET A 284 -4.01 5.19 15.49
C MET A 284 -2.70 4.66 16.07
N LYS A 285 -2.72 4.30 17.36
CA LYS A 285 -1.57 3.73 18.08
C LYS A 285 -1.77 2.24 18.31
N SER A 286 -0.66 1.49 18.37
CA SER A 286 -0.66 0.08 18.79
C SER A 286 -0.88 -0.05 20.30
N GLY A 287 -2.12 0.20 20.74
CA GLY A 287 -2.48 0.32 22.16
C GLY A 287 -2.14 1.68 22.76
N LYS A 288 -2.46 1.86 24.06
CA LYS A 288 -2.52 3.17 24.73
C LYS A 288 -1.22 4.01 24.66
N ASN A 289 -0.06 3.35 24.64
CA ASN A 289 1.27 3.99 24.58
C ASN A 289 2.12 3.43 23.43
N GLY A 290 1.47 2.84 22.42
CA GLY A 290 2.16 2.20 21.30
C GLY A 290 2.73 3.19 20.29
N GLU A 291 3.45 2.63 19.32
CA GLU A 291 3.84 3.33 18.10
C GLU A 291 2.61 3.71 17.28
N ILE A 292 2.71 4.78 16.51
CA ILE A 292 1.68 5.16 15.54
C ILE A 292 1.76 4.22 14.35
N VAL A 293 0.65 3.55 14.08
CA VAL A 293 0.50 2.47 13.09
C VAL A 293 -0.52 2.81 12.01
N SER A 294 -1.28 3.89 12.18
CA SER A 294 -2.07 4.49 11.09
C SER A 294 -2.08 6.02 11.21
N ILE A 295 -2.12 6.68 10.07
CA ILE A 295 -2.27 8.13 9.92
C ILE A 295 -3.40 8.37 8.92
N ARG A 296 -4.30 9.29 9.26
CA ARG A 296 -5.46 9.66 8.44
C ARG A 296 -5.57 11.17 8.35
N MET A 297 -5.63 11.68 7.12
CA MET A 297 -5.96 13.07 6.84
C MET A 297 -7.29 13.11 6.10
N SER A 298 -8.27 13.83 6.64
CA SER A 298 -9.60 13.94 6.04
C SER A 298 -9.91 15.39 5.70
N GLU A 299 -10.39 15.64 4.49
CA GLU A 299 -10.68 16.95 3.95
C GLU A 299 -12.16 17.02 3.54
N GLN A 300 -12.90 17.93 4.16
CA GLN A 300 -14.33 18.11 3.97
C GLN A 300 -14.60 19.53 3.47
N LEU A 301 -15.43 19.65 2.43
CA LEU A 301 -15.96 20.96 1.99
C LEU A 301 -16.81 21.60 3.09
N GLN A 302 -16.62 22.90 3.30
CA GLN A 302 -17.46 23.72 4.17
C GLN A 302 -18.70 24.21 3.43
#